data_AF-A0A1V5FP25-F1
#
_entry.id   AF-A0A1V5FP25-F1
#
_cell.length_a   1.000
_cell.length_b   1.000
_cell.length_c   1.000
_cell.angle_alpha   90.00
_cell.angle_beta   90.00
_cell.angle_gamma   90.00
#
_symmetry.space_group_name_H-M   'P 1'
#
loop_
_entity.id
_entity.type
_entity.pdbx_description
1 polymer ?
#
loop_
_entity_poly.entity_id
_entity_poly.type
_entity_poly.pdbx_seq_one_letter_code
_entity_poly.pdbx_strand_id
1 'polypeptide(L)'
;MFDWRVDQNQPELYPNRPILDAAPAARGYDPVCSRRYGELFNAGAGLPPGEPPRGFMFLPAIAHPRVFSLLNVRLVLSYLDPAQGALPETARIDFPEGPLRFFENADAAGPAFLARPAPLAPAEIEDPLLGLGRLLGPQFDWRAEALVERPHPRADAPADSAIEPALEIAESGYGRWRFRAACAEPSVLVLSQSWYPGWRVWIDGEEGEAVAADWALVGAFLDPGRHDVEFRYRPRALERGARASLAALALWLLLSGAAWIGATKNHR
;
A
#
# COMPACT_ATOMS: atom_id res chain seq x y z
N MET A 1 15.39 -2.54 3.11
CA MET A 1 16.34 -1.45 2.80
C MET A 1 15.76 -0.47 1.78
N PHE A 2 14.45 -0.24 1.77
CA PHE A 2 13.89 0.79 0.90
C PHE A 2 12.88 1.61 1.69
N ASP A 3 13.34 2.78 2.12
CA ASP A 3 12.56 3.70 2.95
C ASP A 3 11.72 4.67 2.10
N TRP A 4 11.76 4.55 0.77
CA TRP A 4 11.12 5.48 -0.16
C TRP A 4 10.65 4.80 -1.45
N ARG A 5 9.73 5.45 -2.17
CA ARG A 5 9.24 5.06 -3.49
C ARG A 5 9.48 6.13 -4.55
N VAL A 6 9.48 5.71 -5.81
CA VAL A 6 9.49 6.57 -6.99
C VAL A 6 8.13 6.56 -7.70
N ASP A 7 7.75 7.71 -8.25
CA ASP A 7 6.74 7.79 -9.31
C ASP A 7 7.38 8.33 -10.60
N GLN A 8 7.01 7.76 -11.76
CA GLN A 8 7.52 8.20 -13.06
C GLN A 8 6.35 8.34 -14.04
N ASN A 9 6.41 9.36 -14.88
CA ASN A 9 5.38 9.62 -15.89
C ASN A 9 5.75 9.21 -17.33
N GLN A 10 6.67 8.26 -17.53
CA GLN A 10 7.37 8.05 -18.81
C GLN A 10 7.75 6.57 -19.06
N PRO A 11 8.02 6.16 -20.32
CA PRO A 11 8.18 4.75 -20.70
C PRO A 11 9.54 4.11 -20.37
N GLU A 12 10.56 4.87 -19.98
CA GLU A 12 11.91 4.34 -19.76
C GLU A 12 11.98 3.37 -18.58
N LEU A 13 11.13 3.55 -17.56
CA LEU A 13 10.87 2.54 -16.54
C LEU A 13 9.39 2.18 -16.58
N TYR A 14 9.08 1.16 -17.37
CA TYR A 14 7.78 0.51 -17.33
C TYR A 14 7.40 0.12 -15.89
N PRO A 15 6.11 0.21 -15.50
CA PRO A 15 5.65 -0.31 -14.22
C PRO A 15 6.10 -1.75 -14.00
N ASN A 16 6.25 -2.13 -12.73
CA ASN A 16 6.83 -3.40 -12.28
C ASN A 16 8.32 -3.58 -12.57
N ARG A 17 8.91 -2.94 -13.59
CA ARG A 17 10.34 -3.14 -13.93
C ARG A 17 11.31 -2.70 -12.83
N PRO A 18 11.11 -1.57 -12.13
CA PRO A 18 11.98 -1.15 -11.03
C PRO A 18 12.16 -2.19 -9.92
N ILE A 19 11.22 -3.15 -9.79
CA ILE A 19 11.34 -4.23 -8.79
C ILE A 19 12.56 -5.13 -9.02
N LEU A 20 13.04 -5.26 -10.27
CA LEU A 20 14.21 -6.06 -10.62
C LEU A 20 15.49 -5.46 -10.06
N ASP A 21 15.54 -4.13 -9.98
CA ASP A 21 16.63 -3.35 -9.42
C ASP A 21 16.35 -2.96 -7.95
N ALA A 22 15.34 -3.60 -7.35
CA ALA A 22 14.87 -3.37 -6.00
C ALA A 22 14.45 -1.91 -5.70
N ALA A 23 14.13 -1.12 -6.73
CA ALA A 23 13.59 0.23 -6.60
C ALA A 23 12.05 0.17 -6.47
N PRO A 24 11.46 0.56 -5.32
CA PRO A 24 10.00 0.51 -5.16
C PRO A 24 9.31 1.61 -5.97
N ALA A 25 8.18 1.28 -6.59
CA ALA A 25 7.37 2.23 -7.36
C ALA A 25 5.97 2.42 -6.73
N ALA A 26 5.42 3.63 -6.84
CA ALA A 26 4.06 3.92 -6.39
C ALA A 26 2.97 3.49 -7.39
N ARG A 27 3.29 3.26 -8.66
CA ARG A 27 2.34 2.80 -9.68
C ARG A 27 1.93 1.32 -9.54
N GLY A 28 2.05 0.74 -8.34
CA GLY A 28 1.52 -0.58 -8.00
C GLY A 28 1.91 -1.70 -8.96
N TYR A 29 1.05 -2.73 -9.04
CA TYR A 29 1.17 -3.84 -9.97
C TYR A 29 0.23 -3.64 -11.17
N ASP A 30 0.77 -3.15 -12.29
CA ASP A 30 0.00 -3.01 -13.53
C ASP A 30 -0.12 -4.36 -14.27
N PRO A 31 -1.29 -4.73 -14.84
CA PRO A 31 -2.52 -3.95 -15.02
C PRO A 31 -3.58 -4.07 -13.92
N VAL A 32 -3.27 -4.65 -12.76
CA VAL A 32 -4.26 -4.93 -11.71
C VAL A 32 -4.19 -3.88 -10.60
N CYS A 33 -4.97 -2.81 -10.74
CA CYS A 33 -5.18 -1.82 -9.67
C CYS A 33 -6.50 -2.09 -8.94
N SER A 34 -6.51 -1.93 -7.61
CA SER A 34 -7.78 -1.94 -6.88
C SER A 34 -8.53 -0.63 -7.14
N ARG A 35 -9.87 -0.69 -7.14
CA ARG A 35 -10.72 0.49 -7.36
C ARG A 35 -10.31 1.68 -6.48
N ARG A 36 -10.12 1.45 -5.18
CA ARG A 36 -9.74 2.50 -4.22
C ARG A 36 -8.38 3.11 -4.52
N TYR A 37 -7.43 2.28 -4.95
CA TYR A 37 -6.11 2.76 -5.30
C TYR A 37 -6.15 3.64 -6.55
N GLY A 38 -6.94 3.24 -7.56
CA GLY A 38 -7.20 4.07 -8.75
C GLY A 38 -7.90 5.38 -8.42
N GLU A 39 -8.94 5.34 -7.57
CA GLU A 39 -9.66 6.53 -7.08
C GLU A 39 -8.72 7.49 -6.34
N LEU A 40 -7.87 6.98 -5.45
CA LEU A 40 -6.86 7.78 -4.72
C LEU A 40 -5.87 8.43 -5.70
N PHE A 41 -5.37 7.65 -6.66
CA PHE A 41 -4.38 8.11 -7.62
C PHE A 41 -4.94 9.18 -8.56
N ASN A 42 -6.15 8.97 -9.10
CA ASN A 42 -6.87 9.97 -9.88
C ASN A 42 -7.08 11.25 -9.08
N ALA A 43 -7.54 11.13 -7.84
CA ALA A 43 -7.74 12.28 -6.98
C ALA A 43 -6.42 13.04 -6.71
N GLY A 44 -5.32 12.32 -6.48
CA GLY A 44 -3.97 12.91 -6.39
C GLY A 44 -3.54 13.68 -7.65
N ALA A 45 -3.98 13.20 -8.81
CA ALA A 45 -3.76 13.83 -10.11
C ALA A 45 -4.74 14.96 -10.44
N GLY A 46 -5.74 15.23 -9.58
CA GLY A 46 -6.80 16.20 -9.84
C GLY A 46 -7.85 15.73 -10.86
N LEU A 47 -7.89 14.42 -11.15
CA LEU A 47 -8.87 13.78 -12.02
C LEU A 47 -10.07 13.28 -11.19
N PRO A 48 -11.27 13.14 -11.80
CA PRO A 48 -12.42 12.56 -11.12
C PRO A 48 -12.11 11.14 -10.60
N PRO A 49 -12.38 10.82 -9.31
CA PRO A 49 -12.01 9.52 -8.74
C PRO A 49 -12.57 8.32 -9.52
N GLY A 50 -13.79 8.44 -10.05
CA GLY A 50 -14.48 7.37 -10.77
C GLY A 50 -14.01 7.14 -12.20
N GLU A 51 -13.11 7.95 -12.75
CA GLU A 51 -12.53 7.67 -14.06
C GLU A 51 -11.68 6.39 -14.02
N PRO A 52 -11.62 5.60 -15.11
CA PRO A 52 -10.68 4.50 -15.18
C PRO A 52 -9.26 5.04 -14.98
N PRO A 53 -8.47 4.52 -14.02
CA PRO A 53 -7.07 4.85 -13.93
C PRO A 53 -6.45 4.41 -15.25
N ARG A 54 -6.02 5.40 -16.04
CA ARG A 54 -5.46 5.18 -17.38
C ARG A 54 -4.35 4.11 -17.30
N GLY A 55 -4.06 3.45 -18.42
CA GLY A 55 -3.03 2.40 -18.45
C GLY A 55 -1.75 2.87 -17.73
N PHE A 56 -1.17 1.99 -16.91
CA PHE A 56 0.03 2.27 -16.11
C PHE A 56 -0.14 3.28 -14.97
N MET A 57 -1.37 3.65 -14.59
CA MET A 57 -1.62 4.77 -13.65
C MET A 57 -0.86 6.03 -14.05
N PHE A 58 -1.10 6.45 -15.30
CA PHE A 58 -0.50 7.65 -15.86
C PHE A 58 -0.79 8.89 -14.99
N LEU A 59 0.25 9.67 -14.68
CA LEU A 59 0.19 10.82 -13.77
C LEU A 59 0.37 12.13 -14.56
N PRO A 60 -0.69 12.69 -15.16
CA PRO A 60 -0.55 13.88 -15.99
C PRO A 60 -0.11 15.12 -15.21
N ALA A 61 -0.48 15.21 -13.93
CA ALA A 61 -0.17 16.29 -13.02
C ALA A 61 -0.23 15.79 -11.57
N ILE A 62 0.38 16.52 -10.65
CA ILE A 62 0.28 16.31 -9.20
C ILE A 62 -0.51 17.50 -8.64
N ALA A 63 -1.83 17.35 -8.57
CA ALA A 63 -2.71 18.37 -8.00
C ALA A 63 -2.65 18.36 -6.47
N HIS A 64 -2.49 17.16 -5.87
CA HIS A 64 -2.39 16.97 -4.42
C HIS A 64 -1.13 16.17 -4.05
N PRO A 65 0.03 16.84 -3.84
CA PRO A 65 1.29 16.19 -3.46
C PRO A 65 1.19 15.29 -2.21
N ARG A 66 0.25 15.61 -1.32
CA ARG A 66 -0.06 14.82 -0.11
C ARG A 66 -0.42 13.36 -0.41
N VAL A 67 -1.13 13.09 -1.51
CA VAL A 67 -1.46 11.71 -1.90
C VAL A 67 -0.19 10.90 -2.13
N PHE A 68 0.78 11.50 -2.82
CA PHE A 68 2.09 10.88 -3.06
C PHE A 68 2.93 10.78 -1.79
N SER A 69 2.75 11.72 -0.86
CA SER A 69 3.37 11.67 0.47
C SER A 69 2.88 10.46 1.28
N LEU A 70 1.57 10.22 1.31
CA LEU A 70 0.94 9.04 1.94
C LEU A 70 1.41 7.72 1.32
N LEU A 71 1.66 7.73 0.01
CA LEU A 71 2.21 6.58 -0.72
C LEU A 71 3.73 6.40 -0.53
N ASN A 72 4.36 7.22 0.32
CA ASN A 72 5.80 7.25 0.54
C ASN A 72 6.62 7.50 -0.74
N VAL A 73 6.09 8.30 -1.65
CA VAL A 73 6.83 8.77 -2.82
C VAL A 73 7.74 9.90 -2.38
N ARG A 74 9.05 9.64 -2.42
CA ARG A 74 10.08 10.65 -2.15
C ARG A 74 10.61 11.28 -3.43
N LEU A 75 10.60 10.54 -4.54
CA LEU A 75 11.18 10.97 -5.80
C LEU A 75 10.15 10.87 -6.93
N VAL A 76 10.00 11.94 -7.71
CA VAL A 76 9.20 11.95 -8.93
C VAL A 76 10.14 12.20 -10.11
N LEU A 77 10.04 11.35 -11.14
CA LEU A 77 10.83 11.42 -12.36
C LEU A 77 9.95 11.83 -13.54
N SER A 78 10.29 12.94 -14.20
CA SER A 78 9.47 13.48 -15.28
C SER A 78 10.26 14.40 -16.22
N TYR A 79 9.94 14.40 -17.52
CA TYR A 79 10.45 15.43 -18.46
C TYR A 79 9.70 16.76 -18.32
N LEU A 80 8.49 16.73 -17.75
CA LEU A 80 7.68 17.91 -17.44
C LEU A 80 7.79 18.28 -15.95
N ASP A 81 7.25 19.43 -15.55
CA ASP A 81 6.98 19.74 -14.15
C ASP A 81 5.54 19.34 -13.80
N PRO A 82 5.30 18.11 -13.29
CA PRO A 82 3.94 17.64 -13.00
C PRO A 82 3.33 18.37 -11.79
N ALA A 83 4.17 18.92 -10.90
CA ALA A 83 3.74 19.55 -9.66
C ALA A 83 3.61 21.08 -9.78
N GLN A 84 3.91 21.66 -10.94
CA GLN A 84 3.83 23.10 -11.21
C GLN A 84 4.58 23.93 -10.15
N GLY A 85 5.77 23.47 -9.75
CA GLY A 85 6.61 24.10 -8.73
C GLY A 85 6.29 23.72 -7.29
N ALA A 86 5.26 22.90 -7.02
CA ALA A 86 4.96 22.44 -5.66
C ALA A 86 5.98 21.43 -5.10
N LEU A 87 6.77 20.79 -5.98
CA LEU A 87 7.89 19.95 -5.59
C LEU A 87 9.20 20.54 -6.14
N PRO A 88 10.25 20.70 -5.32
CA PRO A 88 11.54 21.21 -5.78
C PRO A 88 12.21 20.22 -6.74
N GLU A 89 12.72 20.74 -7.86
CA GLU A 89 13.66 20.00 -8.72
C GLU A 89 15.03 19.94 -8.04
N THR A 90 15.56 18.73 -7.86
CA THR A 90 16.84 18.49 -7.18
C THR A 90 17.94 18.02 -8.12
N ALA A 91 17.58 17.40 -9.24
CA ALA A 91 18.53 16.98 -10.26
C ALA A 91 17.87 16.93 -11.65
N ARG A 92 18.72 16.86 -12.69
CA ARG A 92 18.30 16.61 -14.06
C ARG A 92 19.35 15.80 -14.81
N ILE A 93 18.93 15.03 -15.80
CA ILE A 93 19.78 14.32 -16.76
C ILE A 93 19.32 14.74 -18.16
N ASP A 94 20.23 15.30 -18.96
CA ASP A 94 19.90 15.76 -20.30
C ASP A 94 19.88 14.60 -21.30
N PHE A 95 18.73 14.41 -21.97
CA PHE A 95 18.59 13.52 -23.12
C PHE A 95 18.29 14.33 -24.40
N PRO A 96 18.57 13.79 -25.60
CA PRO A 96 18.23 14.44 -26.86
C PRO A 96 16.75 14.85 -26.99
N GLU A 97 15.85 14.07 -26.38
CA GLU A 97 14.40 14.28 -26.40
C GLU A 97 13.94 15.31 -25.36
N GLY A 98 14.78 15.63 -24.37
CA GLY A 98 14.51 16.56 -23.28
C GLY A 98 15.15 16.15 -21.96
N PRO A 99 15.28 17.06 -20.98
CA PRO A 99 15.89 16.74 -19.69
C PRO A 99 14.94 15.89 -18.83
N LEU A 100 15.39 14.72 -18.39
CA LEU A 100 14.73 13.97 -17.33
C LEU A 100 14.99 14.67 -16.00
N ARG A 101 13.93 15.17 -15.35
CA ARG A 101 14.01 15.96 -14.12
C ARG A 101 13.60 15.12 -12.91
N PHE A 102 14.21 15.42 -11.78
CA PHE A 102 14.06 14.73 -10.51
C PHE A 102 13.45 15.72 -9.53
N PHE A 103 12.26 15.42 -9.02
CA PHE A 103 11.56 16.25 -8.03
C PHE A 103 11.53 15.52 -6.70
N GLU A 104 11.93 16.21 -5.62
CA GLU A 104 11.96 15.63 -4.28
C GLU A 104 10.71 16.01 -3.49
N ASN A 105 10.04 15.01 -2.94
CA ASN A 105 8.98 15.17 -1.95
C ASN A 105 9.56 14.94 -0.56
N ALA A 106 9.93 16.03 0.12
CA ALA A 106 10.44 16.00 1.48
C ALA A 106 9.37 15.56 2.51
N ASP A 107 8.09 15.60 2.13
CA ASP A 107 6.97 15.25 2.98
C ASP A 107 6.57 13.76 2.92
N ALA A 108 7.35 12.91 2.26
CA ALA A 108 7.09 11.47 2.22
C ALA A 108 6.88 10.88 3.63
N ALA A 109 5.82 10.09 3.79
CA ALA A 109 5.39 9.54 5.08
C ALA A 109 6.37 8.52 5.69
N GLY A 110 7.32 8.02 4.91
CA GLY A 110 8.04 6.81 5.23
C GLY A 110 7.20 5.55 4.96
N PRO A 111 7.75 4.34 5.16
CA PRO A 111 7.04 3.11 4.85
C PRO A 111 5.78 2.88 5.69
N ALA A 112 5.73 3.46 6.89
CA ALA A 112 4.56 3.44 7.77
C ALA A 112 4.61 4.63 8.73
N PHE A 113 3.46 4.99 9.28
CA PHE A 113 3.32 6.03 10.29
C PHE A 113 2.21 5.68 11.30
N LEU A 114 2.29 6.26 12.50
CA LEU A 114 1.26 6.17 13.51
C LEU A 114 0.36 7.41 13.44
N ALA A 115 -0.95 7.21 13.55
CA ALA A 115 -1.92 8.29 13.59
C ALA A 115 -3.10 7.94 14.49
N ARG A 116 -3.83 8.96 14.96
CA ARG A 116 -5.10 8.76 15.66
C ARG A 116 -6.18 8.31 14.66
N PRO A 117 -6.99 7.29 14.99
CA PRO A 117 -8.04 6.84 14.10
C PRO A 117 -9.19 7.87 14.07
N ALA A 118 -9.57 8.30 12.87
CA ALA A 118 -10.70 9.18 12.63
C ALA A 118 -11.71 8.50 11.69
N PRO A 119 -13.02 8.69 11.86
CA PRO A 119 -14.01 8.05 10.99
C PRO A 119 -13.87 8.57 9.55
N LEU A 120 -13.98 7.68 8.56
CA LEU A 120 -13.85 8.01 7.13
C LEU A 120 -14.88 9.06 6.68
N ALA A 121 -16.13 8.89 7.07
CA ALA A 121 -17.22 9.83 6.82
C ALA A 121 -18.07 9.99 8.10
N PRO A 122 -18.81 11.11 8.25
CA PRO A 122 -19.86 11.22 9.27
C PRO A 122 -20.85 10.06 9.16
N ALA A 123 -21.37 9.59 10.28
CA ALA A 123 -22.26 8.42 10.32
C ALA A 123 -23.57 8.65 9.54
N GLU A 124 -23.94 9.91 9.32
CA GLU A 124 -25.17 10.33 8.66
C GLU A 124 -25.07 10.36 7.12
N ILE A 125 -23.86 10.24 6.55
CA ILE A 125 -23.62 10.41 5.11
C ILE A 125 -23.11 9.11 4.50
N GLU A 126 -23.93 8.47 3.68
CA GLU A 126 -23.59 7.24 2.93
C GLU A 126 -22.88 7.54 1.59
N ASP A 127 -21.91 8.47 1.58
CA ASP A 127 -21.04 8.69 0.42
C ASP A 127 -19.57 8.45 0.82
N PRO A 128 -19.00 7.29 0.43
CA PRO A 128 -17.58 7.01 0.67
C PRO A 128 -16.65 8.08 0.08
N LEU A 129 -16.99 8.68 -1.07
CA LEU A 129 -16.12 9.68 -1.72
C LEU A 129 -15.96 10.96 -0.87
N LEU A 130 -16.88 11.21 0.07
CA LEU A 130 -16.68 12.27 1.06
C LEU A 130 -15.42 12.04 1.90
N GLY A 131 -15.10 10.80 2.24
CA GLY A 131 -13.88 10.45 2.97
C GLY A 131 -12.62 10.77 2.16
N LEU A 132 -12.64 10.48 0.86
CA LEU A 132 -11.55 10.88 -0.04
C LEU A 132 -11.44 12.41 -0.14
N GLY A 133 -12.57 13.12 -0.24
CA GLY A 133 -12.59 14.59 -0.20
C GLY A 133 -12.01 15.17 1.10
N ARG A 134 -12.31 14.55 2.26
CA ARG A 134 -11.74 14.94 3.56
C ARG A 134 -10.24 14.73 3.62
N LEU A 135 -9.75 13.59 3.13
CA LEU A 135 -8.31 13.27 3.07
C LEU A 135 -7.51 14.33 2.30
N LEU A 136 -8.08 14.81 1.18
CA LEU A 136 -7.49 15.84 0.33
C LEU A 136 -7.70 17.27 0.87
N GLY A 137 -8.59 17.44 1.84
CA GLY A 137 -8.95 18.74 2.41
C GLY A 137 -7.77 19.40 3.12
N PRO A 138 -7.56 20.72 2.98
CA PRO A 138 -6.45 21.42 3.63
C PRO A 138 -6.50 21.33 5.17
N GLN A 139 -7.69 21.17 5.75
CA GLN A 139 -7.91 21.05 7.19
C GLN A 139 -7.56 19.68 7.79
N PHE A 140 -7.35 18.65 6.95
CA PHE A 140 -7.01 17.31 7.44
C PHE A 140 -5.49 17.17 7.58
N ASP A 141 -5.04 16.92 8.81
CA ASP A 141 -3.64 16.59 9.10
C ASP A 141 -3.45 15.07 9.10
N TRP A 142 -2.98 14.58 7.97
CA TRP A 142 -2.74 13.15 7.73
C TRP A 142 -1.61 12.56 8.58
N ARG A 143 -0.75 13.39 9.21
CA ARG A 143 0.27 12.90 10.14
C ARG A 143 -0.26 12.71 11.54
N ALA A 144 -1.33 13.42 11.89
CA ALA A 144 -1.96 13.34 13.21
C ALA A 144 -3.14 12.36 13.23
N GLU A 145 -3.88 12.28 12.13
CA GLU A 145 -5.09 11.47 12.00
C GLU A 145 -5.06 10.62 10.73
N ALA A 146 -5.66 9.43 10.81
CA ALA A 146 -5.86 8.56 9.66
C ALA A 146 -7.34 8.17 9.56
N LEU A 147 -7.90 8.28 8.35
CA LEU A 147 -9.30 8.01 8.10
C LEU A 147 -9.54 6.50 7.99
N VAL A 148 -10.39 5.95 8.86
CA VAL A 148 -10.72 4.53 8.96
C VAL A 148 -12.23 4.32 8.85
N GLU A 149 -12.63 3.18 8.27
CA GLU A 149 -14.05 2.88 8.05
C GLU A 149 -14.81 2.49 9.30
N ARG A 150 -14.09 1.96 10.28
CA ARG A 150 -14.64 1.50 11.55
C ARG A 150 -13.88 2.18 12.67
N PRO A 151 -14.52 2.48 13.81
CA PRO A 151 -13.84 3.00 14.97
C PRO A 151 -12.85 1.97 15.52
N HIS A 152 -11.84 2.46 16.23
CA HIS A 152 -10.94 1.62 17.00
C HIS A 152 -11.75 0.80 18.01
N PRO A 153 -11.53 -0.53 18.15
CA PRO A 153 -12.31 -1.38 19.05
C PRO A 153 -12.31 -0.93 20.52
N ARG A 154 -11.22 -0.28 20.94
CA ARG A 154 -11.04 0.33 22.26
C ARG A 154 -10.76 1.84 22.17
N ALA A 155 -11.57 2.56 21.38
CA ALA A 155 -11.39 3.99 21.16
C ALA A 155 -11.35 4.83 22.46
N ASP A 156 -12.06 4.38 23.51
CA ASP A 156 -12.12 5.05 24.81
C ASP A 156 -11.04 4.56 25.80
N ALA A 157 -10.06 3.76 25.36
CA ALA A 157 -9.00 3.33 26.27
C ALA A 157 -8.19 4.56 26.76
N PRO A 158 -7.85 4.63 28.06
CA PRO A 158 -7.17 5.77 28.61
C PRO A 158 -5.78 5.90 27.97
N ALA A 159 -5.40 7.13 27.65
CA ALA A 159 -4.05 7.41 27.20
C ALA A 159 -3.04 7.14 28.33
N ASP A 160 -1.91 6.55 27.98
CA ASP A 160 -0.74 6.38 28.83
C ASP A 160 0.31 7.45 28.49
N SER A 161 0.26 8.56 29.23
CA SER A 161 1.20 9.68 29.09
C SER A 161 2.66 9.31 29.38
N ALA A 162 2.95 8.13 29.94
CA ALA A 162 4.32 7.69 30.18
C ALA A 162 4.97 7.10 28.92
N ILE A 163 4.19 6.81 27.87
CA ILE A 163 4.67 6.26 26.61
C ILE A 163 4.92 7.41 25.64
N GLU A 164 6.18 7.59 25.24
CA GLU A 164 6.53 8.42 24.10
C GLU A 164 6.19 7.69 22.79
N PRO A 165 5.38 8.28 21.90
CA PRO A 165 5.06 7.66 20.62
C PRO A 165 6.32 7.42 19.79
N ALA A 166 6.48 6.20 19.29
CA ALA A 166 7.63 5.83 18.48
C ALA A 166 7.27 4.72 17.48
N LEU A 167 7.92 4.74 16.33
CA LEU A 167 7.79 3.70 15.31
C LEU A 167 9.16 3.33 14.77
N GLU A 168 9.53 2.06 14.91
CA GLU A 168 10.75 1.47 14.38
C GLU A 168 10.40 0.41 13.33
N ILE A 169 11.13 0.40 12.22
CA ILE A 169 11.01 -0.64 11.20
C ILE A 169 11.96 -1.78 11.56
N ALA A 170 11.40 -2.91 11.99
CA ALA A 170 12.18 -4.10 12.31
C ALA A 170 12.50 -4.95 11.06
N GLU A 171 11.58 -5.02 10.10
CA GLU A 171 11.76 -5.76 8.85
C GLU A 171 10.98 -5.09 7.71
N SER A 172 11.62 -4.95 6.55
CA SER A 172 10.98 -4.48 5.30
C SER A 172 11.21 -5.51 4.20
N GLY A 173 10.15 -6.06 3.62
CA GLY A 173 10.27 -7.06 2.56
C GLY A 173 9.04 -7.15 1.65
N TYR A 174 9.13 -7.97 0.61
CA TYR A 174 8.03 -8.20 -0.31
C TYR A 174 6.90 -8.97 0.39
N GLY A 175 5.75 -8.30 0.58
CA GLY A 175 4.57 -8.90 1.20
C GLY A 175 4.73 -9.20 2.70
N ARG A 176 5.79 -8.73 3.36
CA ARG A 176 6.02 -8.85 4.81
C ARG A 176 6.67 -7.57 5.35
N TRP A 177 6.09 -7.04 6.41
CA TRP A 177 6.61 -5.88 7.14
C TRP A 177 6.51 -6.12 8.63
N ARG A 178 7.54 -5.72 9.39
CA ARG A 178 7.53 -5.78 10.86
C ARG A 178 7.94 -4.44 11.44
N PHE A 179 7.22 -4.03 12.47
CA PHE A 179 7.39 -2.76 13.15
C PHE A 179 7.41 -2.97 14.66
N ARG A 180 8.16 -2.14 15.36
CA ARG A 180 7.96 -1.93 16.81
C ARG A 180 7.32 -0.57 17.00
N ALA A 181 6.12 -0.56 17.54
CA ALA A 181 5.34 0.66 17.77
C ALA A 181 5.22 0.92 19.28
N ALA A 182 5.27 2.17 19.67
CA ALA A 182 4.88 2.65 20.99
C ALA A 182 3.77 3.68 20.78
N CYS A 183 2.62 3.45 21.40
CA CYS A 183 1.42 4.28 21.26
C CYS A 183 0.99 4.76 22.64
N ALA A 184 0.87 6.07 22.83
CA ALA A 184 0.36 6.65 24.07
C ALA A 184 -1.17 6.53 24.17
N GLU A 185 -1.86 6.41 23.04
CA GLU A 185 -3.32 6.41 22.95
C GLU A 185 -3.78 5.41 21.87
N PRO A 186 -5.08 5.08 21.78
CA PRO A 186 -5.61 4.24 20.70
C PRO A 186 -5.20 4.79 19.34
N SER A 187 -4.44 4.01 18.58
CA SER A 187 -3.77 4.45 17.37
C SER A 187 -4.07 3.52 16.21
N VAL A 188 -3.77 3.98 15.00
CA VAL A 188 -3.67 3.13 13.82
C VAL A 188 -2.26 3.25 13.24
N LEU A 189 -1.61 2.11 13.07
CA LEU A 189 -0.38 2.01 12.29
C LEU A 189 -0.77 1.88 10.83
N VAL A 190 -0.53 2.93 10.05
CA VAL A 190 -0.80 2.96 8.62
C VAL A 190 0.47 2.57 7.87
N LEU A 191 0.38 1.54 7.04
CA LEU A 191 1.45 1.08 6.16
C LEU A 191 1.16 1.64 4.77
N SER A 192 2.14 2.33 4.17
CA SER A 192 2.08 2.91 2.83
C SER A 192 2.12 1.83 1.74
N GLN A 193 1.17 0.90 1.79
CA GLN A 193 0.91 -0.19 0.84
C GLN A 193 -0.57 -0.18 0.51
N SER A 194 -0.91 -0.58 -0.72
CA SER A 194 -2.30 -0.62 -1.15
C SER A 194 -3.12 -1.64 -0.36
N TRP A 195 -4.29 -1.21 0.10
CA TRP A 195 -5.29 -2.08 0.70
C TRP A 195 -5.88 -3.03 -0.35
N TYR A 196 -5.86 -4.32 -0.02
CA TYR A 196 -6.49 -5.36 -0.80
C TYR A 196 -6.85 -6.57 0.08
N PRO A 197 -7.97 -7.27 -0.19
CA PRO A 197 -8.31 -8.49 0.55
C PRO A 197 -7.19 -9.53 0.51
N GLY A 198 -6.67 -9.92 1.67
CA GLY A 198 -5.56 -10.88 1.80
C GLY A 198 -4.43 -10.39 2.71
N TRP A 199 -4.39 -9.11 3.05
CA TRP A 199 -3.56 -8.64 4.16
C TRP A 199 -4.01 -9.28 5.47
N ARG A 200 -3.02 -9.73 6.24
CA ARG A 200 -3.17 -10.22 7.60
C ARG A 200 -2.20 -9.46 8.49
N VAL A 201 -2.63 -9.23 9.73
CA VAL A 201 -1.86 -8.51 10.72
C VAL A 201 -1.66 -9.42 11.93
N TRP A 202 -0.49 -9.35 12.54
CA TRP A 202 -0.24 -9.91 13.87
C TRP A 202 0.22 -8.78 14.78
N ILE A 203 -0.35 -8.70 15.97
CA ILE A 203 0.03 -7.74 17.02
C ILE A 203 0.45 -8.59 18.21
N ASP A 204 1.72 -8.45 18.61
CA ASP A 204 2.33 -9.22 19.70
C ASP A 204 2.21 -10.75 19.51
N GLY A 205 2.20 -11.19 18.25
CA GLY A 205 2.10 -12.59 17.85
C GLY A 205 0.67 -13.11 17.67
N GLU A 206 -0.35 -12.36 18.08
CA GLU A 206 -1.76 -12.72 17.91
C GLU A 206 -2.31 -12.17 16.59
N GLU A 207 -3.10 -12.97 15.86
CA GLU A 207 -3.69 -12.52 14.58
C GLU A 207 -4.74 -11.43 14.86
N GLY A 208 -4.45 -10.22 14.37
CA GLY A 208 -5.30 -9.05 14.43
C GLY A 208 -6.03 -8.78 13.11
N GLU A 209 -6.83 -7.72 13.11
CA GLU A 209 -7.56 -7.29 11.93
C GLU A 209 -6.78 -6.23 11.14
N ALA A 210 -6.55 -6.51 9.85
CA ALA A 210 -6.08 -5.50 8.91
C ALA A 210 -7.26 -4.63 8.47
N VAL A 211 -7.06 -3.31 8.40
CA VAL A 211 -8.11 -2.34 8.04
C VAL A 211 -7.69 -1.47 6.86
N ALA A 212 -8.69 -0.92 6.16
CA ALA A 212 -8.44 0.16 5.22
C ALA A 212 -8.26 1.48 5.99
N ALA A 213 -7.13 2.14 5.77
CA ALA A 213 -6.78 3.46 6.29
C ALA A 213 -6.55 4.41 5.12
N ASP A 214 -6.83 5.70 5.31
CA ASP A 214 -6.63 6.78 4.32
C ASP A 214 -7.06 6.37 2.92
N TRP A 215 -8.31 5.87 2.85
CA TRP A 215 -8.97 5.36 1.66
C TRP A 215 -8.42 4.05 1.11
N ALA A 216 -7.14 4.02 0.73
CA ALA A 216 -6.55 2.94 -0.05
C ALA A 216 -5.28 2.34 0.57
N LEU A 217 -4.94 2.68 1.81
CA LEU A 217 -3.79 2.13 2.53
C LEU A 217 -4.22 1.02 3.49
N VAL A 218 -3.30 0.11 3.81
CA VAL A 218 -3.52 -0.91 4.84
C VAL A 218 -3.07 -0.38 6.20
N GLY A 219 -3.87 -0.64 7.24
CA GLY A 219 -3.52 -0.30 8.61
C GLY A 219 -3.87 -1.37 9.62
N ALA A 220 -3.45 -1.14 10.87
CA ALA A 220 -3.77 -1.98 12.02
C ALA A 220 -4.05 -1.09 13.24
N PHE A 221 -5.12 -1.40 13.97
CA PHE A 221 -5.41 -0.73 15.23
C PHE A 221 -4.47 -1.21 16.34
N LEU A 222 -3.96 -0.27 17.13
CA LEU A 222 -3.06 -0.53 18.26
C LEU A 222 -3.61 0.14 19.51
N ASP A 223 -3.74 -0.65 20.57
CA ASP A 223 -4.05 -0.14 21.90
C ASP A 223 -2.90 0.76 22.42
N PRO A 224 -3.14 1.57 23.47
CA PRO A 224 -2.06 2.21 24.22
C PRO A 224 -1.08 1.14 24.74
N GLY A 225 0.21 1.29 24.43
CA GLY A 225 1.20 0.26 24.74
C GLY A 225 2.39 0.22 23.80
N ARG A 226 3.22 -0.82 23.98
CA ARG A 226 4.33 -1.16 23.07
C ARG A 226 3.99 -2.47 22.37
N HIS A 227 4.12 -2.49 21.05
CA HIS A 227 3.66 -3.60 20.20
C HIS A 227 4.72 -4.01 19.17
N ASP A 228 4.87 -5.33 18.95
CA ASP A 228 5.49 -5.88 17.74
C ASP A 228 4.38 -6.15 16.72
N VAL A 229 4.38 -5.40 15.63
CA VAL A 229 3.33 -5.44 14.62
C VAL A 229 3.87 -6.01 13.34
N GLU A 230 3.18 -7.00 12.79
CA GLU A 230 3.57 -7.67 11.56
C GLU A 230 2.44 -7.64 10.53
N PHE A 231 2.72 -7.13 9.34
CA PHE A 231 1.82 -7.23 8.19
C PHE A 231 2.34 -8.32 7.25
N ARG A 232 1.46 -9.23 6.81
CA ARG A 232 1.75 -10.17 5.70
C ARG A 232 0.62 -10.20 4.68
N TYR A 233 0.97 -10.18 3.41
CA TYR A 233 0.01 -10.42 2.35
C TYR A 233 -0.10 -11.91 2.03
N ARG A 234 -1.23 -12.53 2.37
CA ARG A 234 -1.54 -13.95 2.16
C ARG A 234 -2.92 -14.13 1.51
N PRO A 235 -3.02 -13.99 0.18
CA PRO A 235 -4.30 -14.12 -0.53
C PRO A 235 -4.82 -15.56 -0.49
N ARG A 236 -6.03 -15.75 0.01
CA ARG A 236 -6.70 -17.07 0.11
C ARG A 236 -6.84 -17.78 -1.24
N ALA A 237 -6.96 -17.02 -2.33
CA ALA A 237 -7.07 -17.57 -3.68
C ALA A 237 -5.79 -18.34 -4.08
N LEU A 238 -4.60 -17.81 -3.75
CA LEU A 238 -3.34 -18.47 -4.03
C LEU A 238 -3.18 -19.74 -3.20
N GLU A 239 -3.54 -19.71 -1.91
CA GLU A 239 -3.52 -20.89 -1.04
C GLU A 239 -4.46 -22.00 -1.55
N ARG A 240 -5.68 -21.64 -1.97
CA ARG A 240 -6.65 -22.58 -2.54
C ARG A 240 -6.18 -23.13 -3.88
N GLY A 241 -5.65 -22.26 -4.76
CA GLY A 241 -5.10 -22.64 -6.05
C GLY A 241 -3.96 -23.63 -5.92
N ALA A 242 -3.00 -23.35 -5.03
CA ALA A 242 -1.88 -24.26 -4.78
C ALA A 242 -2.34 -25.64 -4.27
N ARG A 243 -3.30 -25.69 -3.34
CA ARG A 243 -3.87 -26.96 -2.86
C ARG A 243 -4.57 -27.73 -3.98
N ALA A 244 -5.34 -27.05 -4.82
CA ALA A 244 -6.01 -27.65 -5.96
C ALA A 244 -5.02 -28.19 -7.00
N SER A 245 -3.96 -27.43 -7.33
CA SER A 245 -2.90 -27.86 -8.24
C SER A 245 -2.15 -29.08 -7.72
N LEU A 246 -1.82 -29.12 -6.41
CA LEU A 246 -1.18 -30.27 -5.78
C LEU A 246 -2.08 -31.51 -5.80
N ALA A 247 -3.37 -31.35 -5.51
CA ALA A 247 -4.33 -32.45 -5.59
C ALA A 247 -4.47 -32.99 -7.02
N ALA A 248 -4.53 -32.10 -8.02
CA ALA A 248 -4.58 -32.49 -9.43
C ALA A 248 -3.30 -33.22 -9.87
N LEU A 249 -2.12 -32.74 -9.44
CA LEU A 249 -0.85 -33.41 -9.72
C LEU A 249 -0.78 -34.80 -9.08
N ALA A 250 -1.18 -34.93 -7.81
CA ALA A 250 -1.22 -36.20 -7.11
C ALA A 250 -2.17 -37.20 -7.82
N LEU A 251 -3.36 -36.74 -8.22
CA LEU A 251 -4.29 -37.56 -8.99
C LEU A 251 -3.71 -38.00 -10.34
N TRP A 252 -3.07 -37.08 -11.06
CA TRP A 252 -2.41 -37.38 -12.33
C TRP A 252 -1.33 -38.46 -12.17
N LEU A 253 -0.45 -38.31 -11.17
CA LEU A 253 0.60 -39.29 -10.88
C LEU A 253 0.03 -40.67 -10.51
N LEU A 254 -1.06 -40.71 -9.74
CA LEU A 254 -1.74 -41.96 -9.37
C LEU A 254 -2.32 -42.67 -10.61
N LEU A 255 -3.00 -41.93 -11.48
CA LEU A 255 -3.59 -42.48 -12.72
C LEU A 255 -2.51 -42.95 -13.70
N SER A 256 -1.46 -42.16 -13.90
CA SER A 256 -0.32 -42.53 -14.74
C SER A 256 0.43 -43.75 -14.19
N GLY A 257 0.63 -43.82 -12.88
CA GLY A 257 1.25 -44.97 -12.23
C GLY A 257 0.41 -46.25 -12.37
N ALA A 258 -0.91 -46.16 -12.18
CA ALA A 258 -1.82 -47.28 -12.37
C ALA A 258 -1.82 -47.79 -13.82
N ALA A 259 -1.85 -46.87 -14.79
CA ALA A 259 -1.77 -47.21 -16.21
C ALA A 259 -0.45 -47.89 -16.57
N TRP A 260 0.68 -47.41 -16.04
CA TRP A 260 2.00 -48.00 -16.28
C TRP A 260 2.11 -49.41 -15.70
N ILE A 261 1.65 -49.63 -14.46
CA ILE A 261 1.62 -50.98 -13.84
C ILE A 261 0.74 -51.92 -14.67
N GLY A 262 -0.42 -51.46 -15.14
CA GLY A 262 -1.29 -52.23 -16.03
C GLY A 262 -0.60 -52.64 -17.34
N ALA A 263 0.10 -51.72 -17.99
CA ALA A 263 0.85 -51.98 -19.22
C ALA A 263 1.97 -53.01 -19.03
N THR A 264 2.74 -52.92 -17.93
CA THR A 264 3.83 -53.89 -17.66
C THR A 264 3.34 -55.30 -17.36
N LYS A 265 2.13 -55.47 -16.80
CA LYS A 265 1.54 -56.79 -16.57
C LYS A 265 1.04 -57.46 -17.85
N ASN A 266 0.62 -56.71 -18.86
CA ASN A 266 0.16 -57.26 -20.14
C ASN A 266 1.28 -57.72 -21.09
N HIS A 267 2.53 -57.35 -20.81
CA HIS A 267 3.70 -57.70 -21.62
C HIS A 267 4.56 -58.83 -21.03
N ARG A 268 4.09 -59.50 -19.96
CA ARG A 268 4.67 -60.74 -19.41
C ARG A 268 3.71 -61.89 -19.60
#